data_AF-A0A821JTJ1-F1
#
_entry.id   AF-A0A821JTJ1-F1
#
_cell.length_a   1.000
_cell.length_b   1.000
_cell.length_c   1.000
_cell.angle_alpha   90.00
_cell.angle_beta   90.00
_cell.angle_gamma   90.00
#
_symmetry.space_group_name_H-M   'P 1'
#
loop_
_entity.id
_entity.type
_entity.pdbx_description
1 polymer ?
#
loop_
_entity_poly.entity_id
_entity_poly.type
_entity_poly.pdbx_seq_one_letter_code
_entity_poly.pdbx_strand_id
1 'polypeptide(L)' 'MAPVILAGNDEQKKRFLGRMIKEPLMCGYCVTEPAAGSDVAGIKTRAVKKGDEYIVNGVR' A
#
# COMPACT_ATOMS: atom_id res chain seq x y z
N MET A 1 6.68 2.50 6.08
CA MET A 1 5.77 2.50 7.25
C MET A 1 4.96 3.75 7.49
N ALA A 2 5.46 4.94 7.10
CA ALA A 2 4.77 6.22 7.31
C ALA A 2 3.26 6.24 6.95
N PRO A 3 2.77 5.63 5.84
CA PRO A 3 1.35 5.69 5.52
C PRO A 3 0.44 5.04 6.57
N VAL A 4 0.83 3.89 7.13
CA VAL A 4 0.02 3.18 8.14
C VAL A 4 0.00 3.95 9.47
N ILE A 5 1.12 4.58 9.83
CA ILE A 5 1.22 5.37 11.06
C ILE A 5 0.33 6.63 10.97
N LEU A 6 0.40 7.33 9.83
CA LEU A 6 -0.27 8.61 9.62
C LEU A 6 -1.76 8.48 9.31
N ALA A 7 -2.15 7.48 8.51
CA ALA A 7 -3.50 7.41 7.93
C ALA A 7 -4.26 6.10 8.22
N GLY A 8 -3.62 5.10 8.84
CA GLY A 8 -4.30 3.87 9.21
C GLY A 8 -5.29 4.09 10.36
N ASN A 9 -6.35 3.29 10.43
CA ASN A 9 -7.19 3.20 11.63
C ASN A 9 -6.52 2.32 12.71
N ASP A 10 -7.09 2.29 13.92
CA ASP A 10 -6.50 1.56 15.05
C ASP A 10 -6.36 0.06 14.79
N GLU A 11 -7.34 -0.54 14.12
CA GLU A 11 -7.31 -1.96 13.73
C GLU A 11 -6.15 -2.25 12.76
N GLN A 12 -5.99 -1.42 11.73
CA GLN A 12 -4.91 -1.52 10.75
C GLN A 12 -3.55 -1.31 11.40
N LYS A 13 -3.39 -0.29 12.27
CA LYS A 13 -2.14 -0.05 12.99
C LYS A 13 -1.74 -1.25 13.83
N LYS A 14 -2.68 -1.79 14.63
CA LYS A 14 -2.43 -2.97 15.46
C LYS A 14 -2.06 -4.19 14.62
N ARG A 15 -2.78 -4.43 13.52
CA ARG A 15 -2.56 -5.59 12.64
C ARG A 15 -1.22 -5.53 11.90
N PHE A 16 -0.88 -4.40 11.30
CA PHE A 16 0.32 -4.30 10.46
C PHE A 16 1.57 -3.95 11.27
N LEU A 17 1.54 -2.90 12.11
CA LEU A 17 2.69 -2.50 12.92
C LEU A 17 3.05 -3.56 13.95
N GLY A 18 2.03 -4.11 14.62
CA GLY A 18 2.22 -5.14 15.64
C GLY A 18 2.89 -6.40 15.09
N ARG A 19 2.62 -6.80 13.84
CA ARG A 19 3.26 -7.96 13.21
C ARG A 19 4.75 -7.72 12.94
N MET A 20 5.12 -6.54 12.44
CA MET A 20 6.54 -6.23 12.18
C MET A 20 7.39 -6.07 13.45
N ILE A 21 6.77 -5.81 14.60
CA ILE A 21 7.47 -5.81 15.89
C ILE A 21 7.74 -7.26 16.35
N LYS A 22 6.80 -8.17 16.09
CA LYS A 22 6.84 -9.56 16.58
C LYS A 22 7.69 -10.48 15.72
N GLU A 23 7.77 -10.21 14.42
CA GLU A 23 8.43 -11.05 13.43
C GLU A 23 9.32 -10.20 12.52
N PRO A 24 10.43 -10.73 11.98
CA PRO A 24 11.32 -10.02 11.06
C PRO A 24 10.70 -9.87 9.65
N LEU A 25 9.52 -9.26 9.57
CA LEU A 25 8.80 -9.01 8.33
C LEU A 25 9.27 -7.70 7.69
N MET A 26 9.53 -7.75 6.39
CA MET A 26 9.86 -6.58 5.58
C MET A 26 8.66 -6.13 4.75
N CYS A 27 8.54 -4.82 4.51
CA CYS A 27 7.48 -4.23 3.70
C CYS A 27 8.05 -3.44 2.51
N GLY A 28 7.31 -3.43 1.40
CA GLY A 28 7.60 -2.60 0.23
C GLY A 28 6.74 -1.33 0.19
N TYR A 29 7.28 -0.26 -0.41
CA TYR A 29 6.53 0.96 -0.71
C TYR A 29 6.39 1.13 -2.23
N CYS A 30 5.26 0.65 -2.75
CA CYS A 30 5.09 0.34 -4.18
C CYS A 30 4.38 1.47 -4.96
N VAL A 31 5.01 2.65 -5.02
CA VAL A 31 4.46 3.82 -5.72
C VAL A 31 4.91 3.89 -7.18
N THR A 32 6.21 3.76 -7.43
CA THR A 32 6.81 3.84 -8.77
C THR A 32 6.24 2.78 -9.72
N GLU A 33 6.11 3.15 -10.99
CA GLU A 33 5.83 2.26 -12.13
C GLU A 33 6.90 2.45 -13.22
N PRO A 34 7.07 1.51 -14.18
CA PRO A 34 8.07 1.64 -15.26
C PRO A 34 7.99 2.95 -16.05
N ALA A 35 6.79 3.51 -16.21
CA ALA A 35 6.55 4.77 -16.93
C ALA A 35 6.31 5.98 -16.01
N ALA A 36 6.33 5.81 -14.68
CA ALA A 36 5.98 6.86 -13.72
C ALA A 36 6.81 6.74 -12.43
N GLY A 37 7.90 7.50 -12.35
CA GLY A 37 8.76 7.62 -11.16
C GLY A 37 8.57 8.97 -10.47
N SER A 38 9.22 10.02 -11.00
CA SER A 38 9.06 11.38 -10.45
C SER A 38 7.65 11.94 -10.66
N ASP A 39 7.01 11.62 -11.78
CA ASP A 39 5.61 11.95 -12.03
C ASP A 39 4.68 10.88 -11.42
N VAL A 40 4.55 10.90 -10.09
CA VAL A 40 3.68 9.98 -9.35
C VAL A 40 2.20 10.20 -9.69
N ALA A 41 1.80 11.40 -10.11
CA ALA A 41 0.42 11.66 -10.53
C ALA A 41 0.06 10.88 -11.81
N GLY A 42 1.06 10.48 -12.60
CA GLY A 42 0.92 9.77 -13.86
C GLY A 42 0.60 8.27 -13.76
N ILE A 43 0.58 7.66 -12.55
CA ILE A 43 0.44 6.21 -12.36
C ILE A 43 -0.79 5.59 -13.03
N LYS A 44 -0.63 4.38 -13.56
CA LYS A 44 -1.63 3.67 -14.38
C LYS A 44 -2.31 2.52 -13.68
N THR A 45 -1.82 2.02 -12.54
CA THR A 45 -2.60 1.02 -11.79
C THR A 45 -3.96 1.56 -11.39
N ARG A 46 -4.92 0.64 -11.41
CA ARG A 46 -6.31 0.91 -11.05
C ARG A 46 -6.72 -0.01 -9.92
N ALA A 47 -7.43 0.55 -8.95
CA ALA A 47 -8.17 -0.17 -7.93
C ALA A 47 -9.66 0.03 -8.20
N VAL A 48 -10.35 -1.03 -8.60
CA VAL A 48 -11.79 -1.01 -8.91
C VAL A 48 -12.55 -1.71 -7.80
N LYS A 49 -13.46 -1.00 -7.14
CA LYS A 49 -14.30 -1.59 -6.08
C LYS A 49 -15.29 -2.59 -6.69
N LYS A 50 -15.35 -3.80 -6.13
CA LYS A 50 -16.34 -4.84 -6.45
C LYS A 50 -16.89 -5.41 -5.14
N GLY A 51 -18.09 -4.96 -4.76
CA GLY A 51 -18.67 -5.28 -3.45
C GLY A 51 -17.82 -4.71 -2.33
N ASP A 52 -17.36 -5.58 -1.44
CA ASP A 52 -16.54 -5.23 -0.27
C ASP A 52 -15.02 -5.30 -0.53
N GLU A 53 -14.61 -5.62 -1.75
CA GLU A 53 -13.21 -5.76 -2.13
C GLU A 53 -12.80 -4.81 -3.26
N TYR A 54 -11.49 -4.67 -3.48
CA TYR A 54 -10.92 -3.95 -4.62
C TYR A 54 -10.13 -4.90 -5.51
N ILE A 55 -10.41 -4.87 -6.82
CA ILE A 55 -9.56 -5.49 -7.83
C ILE A 55 -8.47 -4.49 -8.22
N VAL A 56 -7.22 -4.84 -7.94
CA VAL A 56 -6.04 -4.01 -8.23
C VAL A 56 -5.28 -4.59 -9.43
N ASN A 57 -5.09 -3.80 -10.48
CA ASN A 57 -4.35 -4.21 -11.69
C ASN A 57 -3.27 -3.20 -12.07
N GLY A 58 -2.07 -3.70 -12.36
CA GLY A 58 -0.94 -2.98 -12.98
C GLY A 58 0.41 -3.46 -12.44
N VAL A 59 1.45 -2.67 -12.65
CA VAL A 59 2.87 -3.06 -12.50
C VAL A 59 3.65 -1.99 -11.74
N ARG A 60 4.59 -2.43 -10.89
CA ARG A 60 5.46 -1.61 -10.04
C ARG A 60 6.90 -1.89 -10.43
#